data_AF-A0A5M9TQJ0-F1
#
_entry.id   AF-A0A5M9TQJ0-F1
#
_cell.length_a   1.000
_cell.length_b   1.000
_cell.length_c   1.000
_cell.angle_alpha   90.00
_cell.angle_beta   90.00
_cell.angle_gamma   90.00
#
_symmetry.space_group_name_H-M   'P 1'
#
loop_
_entity.id
_entity.type
_entity.pdbx_description
1 polymer ?
#
loop_
_entity_poly.entity_id
_entity_poly.type
_entity_poly.pdbx_seq_one_letter_code
_entity_poly.pdbx_strand_id
1 'polypeptide(L)'
;MPDPVAHPSTSVKHSLPWLSGILTGILSGFVLGFFLKMIQANTGEQVYTLLLNIDFVSGLPPTLPEIIEISLHLVVSVVIGILYVWWVRRTGRPMFKGILLGAASSLLYIPLSQLSSRVPDLYDVSAILYWIVGHLLFGIMLGLCGKYINTTKKATPVS
;
A
#
# COMPACT_ATOMS: atom_id res chain seq x y z
N MET A 1 0.68 -59.11 6.63
CA MET A 1 1.33 -58.22 5.66
C MET A 1 1.10 -56.80 6.13
N PRO A 2 2.13 -56.01 6.47
CA PRO A 2 1.93 -54.60 6.78
C PRO A 2 1.95 -53.80 5.46
N ASP A 3 0.90 -53.04 5.19
CA ASP A 3 0.87 -52.11 4.05
C ASP A 3 1.80 -50.92 4.30
N PRO A 4 2.48 -50.40 3.25
CA PRO A 4 3.44 -49.33 3.39
C PRO A 4 2.76 -47.98 3.63
N VAL A 5 3.38 -47.23 4.53
CA VAL A 5 3.11 -45.85 4.93
C VAL A 5 2.83 -44.95 3.73
N ALA A 6 1.58 -44.48 3.59
CA ALA A 6 1.27 -43.33 2.76
C ALA A 6 1.53 -42.05 3.56
N HIS A 7 2.66 -41.40 3.32
CA HIS A 7 2.90 -40.04 3.79
C HIS A 7 1.99 -39.06 3.04
N PRO A 8 1.14 -38.26 3.71
CA PRO A 8 0.49 -37.15 3.06
C PRO A 8 1.53 -36.05 2.82
N SER A 9 1.95 -35.89 1.57
CA SER A 9 2.72 -34.73 1.12
C SER A 9 1.80 -33.50 1.04
N THR A 10 1.42 -32.95 2.18
CA THR A 10 0.78 -31.63 2.24
C THR A 10 1.86 -30.60 2.56
N SER A 11 2.54 -30.13 1.51
CA SER A 11 3.36 -28.91 1.59
C SER A 11 2.43 -27.72 1.85
N VAL A 12 2.05 -27.53 3.10
CA VAL A 12 1.34 -26.35 3.59
C VAL A 12 2.26 -25.15 3.34
N LYS A 13 1.88 -24.30 2.38
CA LYS A 13 2.55 -23.02 2.14
C LYS A 13 2.43 -22.17 3.39
N HIS A 14 3.42 -22.21 4.27
CA HIS A 14 3.65 -21.15 5.24
C HIS A 14 3.81 -19.86 4.46
N SER A 15 2.78 -19.02 4.39
CA SER A 15 2.90 -17.70 3.79
C SER A 15 3.85 -16.87 4.64
N LEU A 16 5.10 -16.83 4.19
CA LEU A 16 6.15 -16.09 4.83
C LEU A 16 5.68 -14.62 4.95
N PRO A 17 5.82 -13.99 6.13
CA PRO A 17 5.28 -12.66 6.40
C PRO A 17 5.70 -11.62 5.36
N TRP A 18 6.91 -11.76 4.81
CA TRP A 18 7.43 -10.90 3.78
C TRP A 18 6.65 -11.02 2.46
N LEU A 19 6.30 -12.24 2.02
CA LEU A 19 5.53 -12.44 0.78
C LEU A 19 4.11 -11.87 0.92
N SER A 20 3.45 -12.11 2.05
CA SER A 20 2.15 -11.50 2.34
C SER A 20 2.24 -9.97 2.37
N GLY A 21 3.32 -9.43 2.93
CA GLY A 21 3.59 -8.00 2.97
C GLY A 21 3.78 -7.37 1.60
N ILE A 22 4.60 -8.02 0.74
CA ILE A 22 4.83 -7.59 -0.65
C ILE A 22 3.50 -7.54 -1.41
N LEU A 23 2.73 -8.63 -1.39
CA LEU A 23 1.43 -8.68 -2.09
C LEU A 23 0.44 -7.63 -1.55
N THR A 24 0.41 -7.45 -0.23
CA THR A 24 -0.43 -6.43 0.42
C THR A 24 -0.04 -5.02 -0.03
N GLY A 25 1.26 -4.71 -0.07
CA GLY A 25 1.77 -3.42 -0.52
C GLY A 25 1.53 -3.15 -2.01
N ILE A 26 1.78 -4.15 -2.87
CA ILE A 26 1.51 -4.05 -4.31
C ILE A 26 0.02 -3.78 -4.56
N LEU A 27 -0.86 -4.60 -3.98
CA LEU A 27 -2.30 -4.48 -4.22
C LEU A 27 -2.85 -3.14 -3.72
N SER A 28 -2.49 -2.74 -2.49
CA SER A 28 -2.93 -1.46 -1.93
C SER A 28 -2.35 -0.26 -2.69
N GLY A 29 -1.07 -0.30 -3.08
CA GLY A 29 -0.42 0.74 -3.86
C GLY A 29 -1.03 0.91 -5.25
N PHE A 30 -1.33 -0.18 -5.97
CA PHE A 30 -2.04 -0.11 -7.25
C PHE A 30 -3.44 0.48 -7.12
N VAL A 31 -4.18 0.11 -6.08
CA VAL A 31 -5.53 0.66 -5.83
C VAL A 31 -5.45 2.17 -5.60
N LEU A 32 -4.50 2.64 -4.79
CA LEU A 32 -4.25 4.06 -4.56
C LEU A 32 -3.86 4.80 -5.84
N GLY A 33 -2.85 4.28 -6.55
CA GLY A 33 -2.33 4.88 -7.77
C GLY A 33 -3.42 4.98 -8.85
N PHE A 34 -4.14 3.89 -9.09
CA PHE A 34 -5.25 3.89 -10.05
C PHE A 34 -6.37 4.86 -9.64
N PHE A 35 -6.75 4.88 -8.36
CA PHE A 35 -7.77 5.80 -7.86
C PHE A 35 -7.38 7.26 -8.11
N LEU A 36 -6.18 7.68 -7.69
CA LEU A 36 -5.73 9.06 -7.89
C LEU A 36 -5.51 9.41 -9.36
N LYS A 37 -5.06 8.44 -10.18
CA LYS A 37 -4.98 8.61 -11.64
C LYS A 37 -6.35 8.91 -12.25
N MET A 38 -7.37 8.18 -11.84
CA MET A 38 -8.75 8.40 -12.29
C MET A 38 -9.27 9.76 -11.81
N ILE A 39 -9.03 10.15 -10.57
CA ILE A 39 -9.41 11.48 -10.09
C ILE A 39 -8.77 12.56 -10.94
N GLN A 40 -7.44 12.54 -11.11
CA GLN A 40 -6.72 13.53 -11.91
C GLN A 40 -7.24 13.59 -13.36
N ALA A 41 -7.52 12.43 -13.98
CA ALA A 41 -8.05 12.39 -15.34
C ALA A 41 -9.44 13.03 -15.48
N ASN A 42 -10.27 12.99 -14.43
CA ASN A 42 -11.64 13.50 -14.46
C ASN A 42 -11.76 14.95 -13.95
N THR A 43 -10.91 15.38 -13.03
CA THR A 43 -10.99 16.70 -12.39
C THR A 43 -9.92 17.68 -12.86
N GLY A 44 -8.81 17.17 -13.42
CA GLY A 44 -7.61 17.96 -13.73
C GLY A 44 -6.71 18.21 -12.53
N GLU A 45 -7.13 17.85 -11.32
CA GLU A 45 -6.35 18.02 -10.10
C GLU A 45 -5.10 17.16 -10.12
N GLN A 46 -3.93 17.76 -9.91
CA GLN A 46 -2.62 17.10 -10.08
C GLN A 46 -2.24 16.11 -8.95
N VAL A 47 -3.22 15.45 -8.32
CA VAL A 47 -3.05 14.54 -7.18
C VAL A 47 -2.31 13.24 -7.51
N TYR A 48 -2.42 12.74 -8.75
CA TYR A 48 -1.63 11.59 -9.19
C TYR A 48 -0.19 12.00 -9.49
N THR A 49 -0.01 13.20 -10.05
CA THR A 49 1.32 13.80 -10.23
C THR A 49 2.02 13.99 -8.88
N LEU A 50 1.30 14.48 -7.86
CA LEU A 50 1.79 14.57 -6.48
C LEU A 50 2.21 13.21 -5.92
N LEU A 51 1.42 12.16 -6.16
CA LEU A 51 1.70 10.80 -5.67
C LEU A 51 3.02 10.24 -6.21
N LEU A 52 3.30 10.54 -7.49
CA LEU A 52 4.43 10.04 -8.25
C LEU A 52 5.63 10.97 -8.25
N ASN A 53 5.50 12.16 -7.69
CA ASN A 53 6.49 13.22 -7.82
C ASN A 53 7.85 12.79 -7.24
N ILE A 54 8.92 13.04 -8.00
CA ILE A 54 10.31 12.75 -7.64
C ILE A 54 11.25 13.95 -7.84
N ASP A 55 10.75 15.12 -8.23
CA ASP A 55 11.61 16.27 -8.54
C ASP A 55 12.41 16.81 -7.34
N PHE A 56 11.95 16.54 -6.13
CA PHE A 56 12.65 16.86 -4.89
C PHE A 56 13.82 15.91 -4.59
N VAL A 57 13.96 14.80 -5.32
CA VAL A 57 15.02 13.80 -5.12
C VAL A 57 16.28 14.25 -5.85
N SER A 58 17.28 14.70 -5.09
CA SER A 58 18.59 15.06 -5.64
C SER A 58 19.22 13.89 -6.41
N GLY A 59 19.67 14.15 -7.64
CA GLY A 59 20.34 13.16 -8.49
C GLY A 59 19.41 12.40 -9.45
N LEU A 60 18.10 12.61 -9.37
CA LEU A 60 17.14 12.14 -10.39
C LEU A 60 16.74 13.29 -11.33
N PRO A 61 16.35 13.00 -12.58
CA PRO A 61 15.68 13.99 -13.41
C PRO A 61 14.33 14.38 -12.79
N PRO A 62 13.79 15.57 -13.13
CA PRO A 62 12.53 16.07 -12.57
C PRO A 62 11.32 15.20 -12.94
N THR A 63 11.40 14.48 -14.07
CA THR A 63 10.40 13.50 -14.50
C THR A 63 11.10 12.23 -14.96
N LEU A 64 10.40 11.12 -14.77
CA LEU A 64 10.73 9.84 -15.39
C LEU A 64 9.50 9.32 -16.16
N PRO A 65 9.67 8.31 -17.03
CA PRO A 65 8.53 7.59 -17.59
C PRO A 65 7.58 7.11 -16.47
N GLU A 66 6.27 7.25 -16.68
CA GLU A 66 5.25 6.95 -15.67
C GLU A 66 5.44 5.56 -15.02
N ILE A 67 5.80 4.55 -15.83
CA ILE A 67 6.04 3.18 -15.36
C ILE A 67 7.15 3.13 -14.29
N ILE A 68 8.18 3.96 -14.42
CA ILE A 68 9.27 4.03 -13.46
C ILE A 68 8.81 4.77 -12.19
N GLU A 69 8.11 5.90 -12.33
CA GLU A 69 7.61 6.66 -11.17
C GLU A 69 6.62 5.83 -10.33
N ILE A 70 5.67 5.13 -10.97
CA ILE A 70 4.77 4.23 -10.24
C ILE A 70 5.50 3.04 -9.62
N SER A 71 6.56 2.54 -10.26
CA SER A 71 7.38 1.47 -9.68
C SER A 71 8.10 1.95 -8.41
N LEU A 72 8.64 3.17 -8.42
CA LEU A 72 9.25 3.80 -7.24
C LEU A 72 8.21 3.96 -6.12
N HIS A 73 7.01 4.43 -6.44
CA HIS A 73 5.91 4.53 -5.47
C HIS A 73 5.54 3.15 -4.88
N LEU A 74 5.41 2.12 -5.73
CA LEU A 74 5.09 0.76 -5.29
C LEU A 74 6.17 0.17 -4.38
N VAL A 75 7.45 0.53 -4.55
CA VAL A 75 8.51 0.13 -3.60
C VAL A 75 8.20 0.66 -2.20
N VAL A 76 7.79 1.92 -2.07
CA VAL A 76 7.38 2.51 -0.78
C VAL A 76 6.15 1.77 -0.23
N SER A 77 5.15 1.50 -1.07
CA SER A 77 3.96 0.74 -0.66
C SER A 77 4.30 -0.68 -0.19
N VAL A 78 5.25 -1.36 -0.82
CA VAL A 78 5.75 -2.69 -0.44
C VAL A 78 6.43 -2.66 0.93
N VAL A 79 7.31 -1.69 1.17
CA VAL A 79 7.96 -1.51 2.47
C VAL A 79 6.90 -1.32 3.56
N ILE A 80 5.92 -0.44 3.32
CA ILE A 80 4.80 -0.23 4.24
C ILE A 80 4.02 -1.54 4.46
N GLY A 81 3.70 -2.28 3.39
CA GLY A 81 2.96 -3.55 3.45
C GLY A 81 3.67 -4.61 4.28
N ILE A 82 4.99 -4.75 4.16
CA ILE A 82 5.80 -5.68 4.96
C ILE A 82 5.76 -5.29 6.45
N LEU A 83 6.04 -4.03 6.77
CA LEU A 83 6.02 -3.52 8.14
C LEU A 83 4.63 -3.64 8.76
N TYR A 84 3.58 -3.32 8.00
CA TYR A 84 2.19 -3.45 8.38
C TYR A 84 1.83 -4.90 8.75
N VAL A 85 2.13 -5.87 7.88
CA VAL A 85 1.81 -7.29 8.13
C VAL A 85 2.52 -7.78 9.39
N TRP A 86 3.79 -7.40 9.59
CA TRP A 86 4.53 -7.77 10.78
C TRP A 86 3.91 -7.15 12.05
N TRP A 87 3.51 -5.89 12.00
CA TRP A 87 2.86 -5.20 13.10
C TRP A 87 1.49 -5.80 13.44
N VAL A 88 0.68 -6.14 12.43
CA VAL A 88 -0.64 -6.76 12.60
C VAL A 88 -0.52 -8.16 13.18
N ARG A 89 0.44 -8.96 12.73
CA ARG A 89 0.64 -10.32 13.25
C ARG A 89 0.99 -10.33 14.74
N ARG A 90 1.61 -9.27 15.25
CA ARG A 90 2.00 -9.15 16.67
C ARG A 90 0.89 -8.63 17.57
N THR A 91 0.14 -7.62 17.14
CA THR A 91 -0.81 -6.91 18.02
C THR A 91 -2.25 -6.87 17.50
N GLY A 92 -2.57 -7.61 16.44
CA GLY A 92 -3.92 -7.74 15.90
C GLY A 92 -4.46 -6.46 15.24
N ARG A 93 -5.78 -6.27 15.27
CA ARG A 93 -6.49 -5.04 14.80
C ARG A 93 -6.10 -4.56 13.37
N PRO A 94 -6.19 -5.42 12.34
CA PRO A 94 -5.74 -5.11 10.98
C PRO A 94 -6.37 -3.84 10.38
N MET A 95 -7.69 -3.66 10.49
CA MET A 95 -8.39 -2.49 9.92
C MET A 95 -7.95 -1.18 10.54
N PHE A 96 -7.96 -1.11 11.88
CA PHE A 96 -7.59 0.11 12.59
C PHE A 96 -6.17 0.56 12.21
N LYS A 97 -5.20 -0.37 12.19
CA LYS A 97 -3.82 -0.06 11.81
C LYS A 97 -3.66 0.33 10.35
N GLY A 98 -4.42 -0.32 9.46
CA GLY A 98 -4.42 0.02 8.03
C GLY A 98 -4.91 1.45 7.83
N ILE A 99 -6.07 1.80 8.40
CA ILE A 99 -6.63 3.15 8.35
C ILE A 99 -5.68 4.16 9.01
N LEU A 100 -5.07 3.82 10.15
CA LEU A 100 -4.10 4.69 10.82
C LEU A 100 -2.88 4.97 9.94
N LEU A 101 -2.33 3.96 9.27
CA LEU A 101 -1.23 4.16 8.32
C LEU A 101 -1.65 5.00 7.13
N GLY A 102 -2.85 4.74 6.57
CA GLY A 102 -3.42 5.57 5.51
C GLY A 102 -3.52 7.03 5.93
N ALA A 103 -4.18 7.32 7.05
CA ALA A 103 -4.30 8.68 7.58
C ALA A 103 -2.95 9.33 7.88
N ALA A 104 -2.00 8.60 8.45
CA ALA A 104 -0.65 9.09 8.71
C ALA A 104 0.10 9.42 7.40
N SER A 105 -0.01 8.57 6.38
CA SER A 105 0.58 8.82 5.07
C SER A 105 -0.06 10.00 4.35
N SER A 106 -1.36 10.29 4.58
CA SER A 106 -2.01 11.47 4.00
C SER A 106 -1.33 12.78 4.42
N LEU A 107 -0.70 12.82 5.60
CA LEU A 107 0.03 14.00 6.09
C LEU A 107 1.20 14.39 5.18
N LEU A 108 1.69 13.47 4.34
CA LEU A 108 2.73 13.74 3.35
C LEU A 108 2.30 14.76 2.29
N TYR A 109 1.01 15.07 2.17
CA TYR A 109 0.54 16.17 1.32
C TYR A 109 1.29 17.48 1.62
N ILE A 110 1.44 17.81 2.91
CA ILE A 110 2.02 19.08 3.35
C ILE A 110 3.45 19.25 2.83
N PRO A 111 4.42 18.37 3.17
CA PRO A 111 5.78 18.54 2.68
C PRO A 111 5.87 18.35 1.16
N LEU A 112 5.12 17.41 0.57
CA LEU A 112 5.24 17.13 -0.87
C LEU A 112 4.72 18.28 -1.74
N SER A 113 3.63 18.95 -1.35
CA SER A 113 3.10 20.13 -2.05
C SER A 113 4.01 21.35 -1.95
N GLN A 114 4.84 21.45 -0.91
CA GLN A 114 5.80 22.55 -0.75
C GLN A 114 7.10 22.34 -1.53
N LEU A 115 7.43 21.09 -1.86
CA LEU A 115 8.69 20.73 -2.50
C LEU A 115 8.66 20.80 -4.02
N SER A 116 7.49 21.03 -4.63
CA SER A 116 7.33 21.06 -6.09
C SER A 116 6.31 22.10 -6.52
N SER A 117 6.56 22.73 -7.67
CA SER A 117 5.62 23.62 -8.34
C SER A 117 4.71 22.91 -9.35
N ARG A 118 4.80 21.58 -9.48
CA ARG A 118 4.07 20.77 -10.48
C ARG A 118 2.95 19.93 -9.86
N VAL A 119 2.59 20.26 -8.64
CA VAL A 119 1.64 19.53 -7.82
C VAL A 119 0.62 20.54 -7.26
N PRO A 120 -0.52 20.06 -6.74
CA PRO A 120 -1.53 20.96 -6.20
C PRO A 120 -0.99 21.82 -5.06
N ASP A 121 -1.52 23.03 -4.96
CA ASP A 121 -1.14 24.00 -3.93
C ASP A 121 -1.41 23.44 -2.52
N LEU A 122 -0.64 23.90 -1.54
CA LEU A 122 -0.77 23.48 -0.14
C LEU A 122 -2.19 23.71 0.41
N TYR A 123 -2.91 24.71 -0.10
CA TYR A 123 -4.24 25.10 0.35
C TYR A 123 -5.36 24.66 -0.60
N ASP A 124 -5.07 23.85 -1.61
CA ASP A 124 -6.07 23.30 -2.51
C ASP A 124 -6.95 22.27 -1.77
N VAL A 125 -8.13 22.72 -1.34
CA VAL A 125 -9.07 21.92 -0.56
C VAL A 125 -9.54 20.68 -1.34
N SER A 126 -9.76 20.80 -2.65
CA SER A 126 -10.22 19.67 -3.48
C SER A 126 -9.13 18.60 -3.55
N ALA A 127 -7.90 19.00 -3.86
CA ALA A 127 -6.76 18.10 -3.92
C ALA A 127 -6.47 17.43 -2.57
N ILE A 128 -6.52 18.18 -1.46
CA ILE A 128 -6.38 17.64 -0.10
C ILE A 128 -7.44 16.56 0.17
N LEU A 129 -8.71 16.82 -0.17
CA LEU A 129 -9.78 15.86 0.06
C LEU A 129 -9.60 14.59 -0.77
N TYR A 130 -9.28 14.71 -2.06
CA TYR A 130 -9.01 13.56 -2.92
C TYR A 130 -7.80 12.75 -2.43
N TRP A 131 -6.74 13.43 -1.98
CA TRP A 131 -5.54 12.81 -1.42
C TRP A 131 -5.85 12.02 -0.15
N ILE A 132 -6.57 12.62 0.79
CA ILE A 132 -6.98 11.96 2.04
C ILE A 132 -7.86 10.74 1.73
N VAL A 133 -8.85 10.87 0.85
CA VAL A 133 -9.74 9.77 0.47
C VAL A 133 -8.95 8.63 -0.16
N GLY A 134 -8.02 8.95 -1.07
CA GLY A 134 -7.14 7.94 -1.69
C GLY A 134 -6.32 7.19 -0.65
N HIS A 135 -5.69 7.89 0.29
CA HIS A 135 -4.86 7.26 1.32
C HIS A 135 -5.68 6.49 2.38
N LEU A 136 -6.92 6.91 2.66
CA LEU A 136 -7.84 6.11 3.46
C LEU A 136 -8.23 4.82 2.72
N LEU A 137 -8.46 4.89 1.40
CA LEU A 137 -8.69 3.71 0.57
C LEU A 137 -7.49 2.76 0.58
N PHE A 138 -6.26 3.28 0.47
CA PHE A 138 -5.02 2.52 0.68
C PHE A 138 -5.02 1.81 2.04
N GLY A 139 -5.29 2.55 3.12
CA GLY A 139 -5.33 2.01 4.47
C GLY A 139 -6.43 0.96 4.69
N ILE A 140 -7.60 1.14 4.08
CA ILE A 140 -8.67 0.13 4.06
C ILE A 140 -8.20 -1.13 3.35
N MET A 141 -7.54 -1.00 2.19
CA MET A 141 -7.04 -2.15 1.43
C MET A 141 -5.96 -2.93 2.22
N LEU A 142 -5.05 -2.23 2.91
CA LEU A 142 -4.14 -2.86 3.88
C LEU A 142 -4.94 -3.65 4.94
N GLY A 143 -5.94 -3.00 5.53
CA GLY A 143 -6.84 -3.57 6.55
C GLY A 143 -7.54 -4.85 6.11
N LEU A 144 -8.07 -4.87 4.88
CA LEU A 144 -8.74 -6.03 4.28
C LEU A 144 -7.77 -7.18 4.04
N CYS A 145 -6.58 -6.89 3.48
CA CYS A 145 -5.52 -7.89 3.31
C CYS A 145 -5.09 -8.48 4.66
N GLY A 146 -4.86 -7.63 5.65
CA GLY A 146 -4.50 -8.06 7.01
C GLY A 146 -5.56 -8.91 7.69
N LYS A 147 -6.85 -8.61 7.48
CA LYS A 147 -7.97 -9.47 7.94
C LYS A 147 -7.90 -10.84 7.28
N TYR A 148 -7.79 -10.88 5.95
CA TYR A 148 -7.73 -12.14 5.19
C TYR A 148 -6.57 -13.04 5.65
N ILE A 149 -5.38 -12.46 5.85
CA ILE A 149 -4.19 -13.17 6.35
C ILE A 149 -4.40 -13.72 7.77
N ASN A 150 -5.09 -12.97 8.64
CA ASN A 150 -5.34 -13.42 10.01
C ASN A 150 -6.42 -14.52 10.09
N THR A 151 -7.45 -14.45 9.25
CA THR A 151 -8.53 -15.46 9.22
C THR A 151 -8.02 -16.80 8.69
N THR A 152 -7.22 -16.79 7.62
CA THR A 152 -6.61 -18.02 7.05
C THR A 152 -5.69 -18.74 8.03
N LYS A 153 -4.98 -18.02 8.91
CA LYS A 153 -4.20 -18.61 10.00
C LYS A 153 -5.06 -19.30 11.07
N LYS A 154 -6.21 -18.73 11.44
CA LYS A 154 -7.09 -19.35 12.45
C LYS A 154 -7.76 -20.63 11.94
N ALA A 155 -7.97 -20.75 10.63
CA ALA A 155 -8.57 -21.93 9.99
C ALA A 155 -7.60 -23.13 9.85
N THR A 156 -6.32 -22.96 10.22
CA THR A 156 -5.33 -24.04 10.32
C THR A 156 -4.96 -24.23 11.79
N PRO A 157 -5.78 -24.93 12.60
CA PRO A 157 -5.34 -25.37 13.90
C PRO A 157 -4.22 -26.39 13.68
N VAL A 158 -3.11 -26.20 14.39
CA VAL A 158 -2.03 -27.18 14.47
C VAL A 158 -2.63 -28.45 15.09
N SER A 159 -2.77 -29.50 14.27
CA SER A 159 -3.06 -30.87 14.72
C SER A 159 -1.77 -31.54 15.18
#